data_AF-X1JKR7-F1
#
_entry.id   AF-X1JKR7-F1
#
_cell.length_a   1.000
_cell.length_b   1.000
_cell.length_c   1.000
_cell.angle_alpha   90.00
_cell.angle_beta   90.00
_cell.angle_gamma   90.00
#
_symmetry.space_group_name_H-M   'P 1'
#
loop_
_entity.id
_entity.type
_entity.pdbx_description
1 polymer ?
#
loop_
_entity_poly.entity_id
_entity_poly.type
_entity_poly.pdbx_seq_one_letter_code
_entity_poly.pdbx_strand_id
1 'polypeptide(L)'
;ARYSLSIGRDYIMEFLSDVTLLMMHLSRLSEDIILWSSPLFSFIEISDTFATGSSIMPQKKNPDVAELIRGKTGRVYGSLISLLTTMKALPLSYNRDMQEDKPPLLESIEIVKTSLNLY
;
A
#
# COMPACT_ATOMS: atom_id res chain seq x y z
N ALA A 1 -20.96 -25.82 10.84
CA ALA A 1 -19.53 -25.50 10.62
C ALA A 1 -19.23 -24.82 9.27
N ARG A 2 -19.94 -25.10 8.16
CA ARG A 2 -19.64 -24.49 6.84
C ARG A 2 -20.28 -23.12 6.56
N TYR A 3 -21.12 -22.60 7.45
CA TYR A 3 -21.82 -21.32 7.23
C TYR A 3 -21.10 -20.10 7.83
N SER A 4 -20.07 -20.26 8.68
CA SER A 4 -19.39 -19.10 9.29
C SER A 4 -18.50 -18.35 8.29
N LEU A 5 -17.92 -19.05 7.31
CA LEU A 5 -17.04 -18.46 6.29
C LEU A 5 -17.76 -17.50 5.33
N SER A 6 -19.08 -17.65 5.11
CA SER A 6 -19.83 -16.71 4.26
C SER A 6 -20.29 -15.46 5.02
N ILE A 7 -20.28 -15.48 6.35
CA ILE A 7 -20.86 -14.46 7.23
C ILE A 7 -19.78 -13.49 7.71
N GLY A 8 -18.61 -13.99 8.08
CA GLY A 8 -17.47 -13.16 8.47
C GLY A 8 -16.72 -12.60 7.27
N ARG A 9 -16.31 -11.33 7.32
CA ARG A 9 -15.31 -10.74 6.41
C ARG A 9 -13.92 -10.72 7.04
N ASP A 10 -13.73 -11.55 8.07
CA ASP A 10 -12.49 -11.62 8.85
C ASP A 10 -11.29 -11.93 7.97
N TYR A 11 -11.42 -12.86 7.02
CA TYR A 11 -10.35 -13.18 6.07
C TYR A 11 -9.92 -11.97 5.21
N ILE A 12 -10.82 -11.05 4.90
CA ILE A 12 -10.50 -9.82 4.17
C ILE A 12 -9.78 -8.84 5.10
N MET A 13 -10.24 -8.70 6.34
CA MET A 13 -9.61 -7.84 7.33
C MET A 13 -8.21 -8.35 7.72
N GLU A 14 -8.02 -9.66 7.85
CA GLU A 14 -6.72 -10.31 8.06
C GLU A 14 -5.79 -10.04 6.89
N PHE A 15 -6.24 -10.29 5.65
CA PHE A 15 -5.47 -9.96 4.45
C PHE A 15 -5.07 -8.47 4.42
N LEU A 16 -6.01 -7.56 4.67
CA LEU A 16 -5.73 -6.13 4.73
C LEU A 16 -4.73 -5.79 5.84
N SER A 17 -4.82 -6.43 7.00
CA SER A 17 -3.85 -6.27 8.09
C SER A 17 -2.44 -6.69 7.65
N ASP A 18 -2.31 -7.84 7.00
CA ASP A 18 -1.02 -8.32 6.49
C ASP A 18 -0.43 -7.36 5.46
N VAL A 19 -1.22 -6.90 4.49
CA VAL A 19 -0.71 -5.99 3.46
C VAL A 19 -0.43 -4.59 3.98
N THR A 20 -1.12 -4.11 5.02
CA THR A 20 -0.75 -2.85 5.68
C THR A 20 0.63 -2.95 6.32
N LEU A 21 0.93 -4.05 7.02
CA LEU A 21 2.26 -4.28 7.60
C LEU A 21 3.34 -4.39 6.52
N LEU A 22 3.06 -5.09 5.42
CA LEU A 22 3.96 -5.14 4.26
C LEU A 22 4.25 -3.74 3.72
N MET A 23 3.21 -2.93 3.46
CA MET A 23 3.37 -1.58 2.94
C MET A 23 4.14 -0.67 3.90
N MET A 24 3.98 -0.84 5.22
CA MET A 24 4.81 -0.15 6.22
C MET A 24 6.29 -0.51 6.11
N HIS A 25 6.61 -1.79 5.92
CA HIS A 25 8.01 -2.20 5.70
C HIS A 25 8.55 -1.62 4.39
N LEU A 26 7.76 -1.64 3.32
CA LEU A 26 8.12 -1.02 2.05
C LEU A 26 8.31 0.50 2.20
N SER A 27 7.48 1.19 3.00
CA SER A 27 7.62 2.62 3.22
C SER A 27 8.91 3.00 3.94
N ARG A 28 9.39 2.14 4.85
CA ARG A 28 10.69 2.32 5.52
C ARG A 28 11.85 2.13 4.54
N LEU A 29 11.78 1.08 3.71
CA LEU A 29 12.75 0.88 2.63
C LEU A 29 12.75 2.06 1.65
N SER A 30 11.57 2.60 1.32
CA SER A 30 11.44 3.78 0.48
C SER A 30 12.16 4.98 1.09
N GLU A 31 12.01 5.22 2.39
CA GLU A 31 12.69 6.31 3.11
C GLU A 31 14.21 6.17 2.98
N ASP A 32 14.74 4.98 3.23
CA ASP A 32 16.16 4.71 3.14
C ASP A 32 16.68 4.96 1.72
N ILE A 33 15.99 4.48 0.68
CA ILE A 33 16.35 4.75 -0.73
C ILE A 33 16.37 6.25 -1.03
N ILE A 34 15.35 6.98 -0.59
CA ILE A 34 15.24 8.43 -0.81
C ILE A 34 16.42 9.15 -0.16
N LEU A 35 16.73 8.82 1.10
CA LEU A 35 17.87 9.40 1.82
C LEU A 35 19.19 9.05 1.14
N TRP A 36 19.41 7.78 0.80
CA TRP A 36 20.66 7.29 0.19
C TRP A 36 20.90 7.90 -1.19
N SER A 37 19.85 8.17 -1.97
CA SER A 37 19.95 8.83 -3.29
C SER A 37 20.11 10.34 -3.21
N SER A 38 19.89 10.95 -2.05
CA SER A 38 19.94 12.40 -1.92
C SER A 38 21.38 12.93 -2.12
N PRO A 39 21.55 14.16 -2.63
CA PRO A 39 22.89 14.72 -2.87
C PRO A 39 23.78 14.79 -1.62
N LEU A 40 23.16 14.87 -0.42
CA LEU A 40 23.88 14.93 0.85
C LEU A 40 24.57 13.60 1.20
N PHE A 41 23.94 12.48 0.89
CA PHE A 41 24.48 11.15 1.19
C PHE A 41 25.16 10.54 -0.03
N SER A 42 24.52 10.58 -1.20
CA SER A 42 25.04 10.06 -2.47
C SER A 42 25.58 8.61 -2.38
N PHE A 43 24.92 7.76 -1.60
CA PHE A 43 25.32 6.36 -1.41
C PHE A 43 24.91 5.45 -2.56
N ILE A 44 23.80 5.79 -3.23
CA ILE A 44 23.28 5.05 -4.38
C ILE A 44 22.91 6.02 -5.50
N GLU A 45 22.92 5.53 -6.73
CA GLU A 45 22.37 6.23 -7.89
C GLU A 45 21.17 5.45 -8.43
N ILE A 46 20.06 6.14 -8.71
CA ILE A 46 18.85 5.51 -9.23
C ILE A 46 18.95 5.42 -10.76
N SER A 47 18.51 4.29 -11.32
CA SER A 47 18.41 4.12 -12.77
C SER A 47 17.35 5.04 -13.35
N ASP A 48 17.60 5.58 -14.55
CA ASP A 48 16.69 6.49 -15.26
C ASP A 48 15.32 5.86 -15.54
N THR A 49 15.22 4.54 -15.54
CA THR A 49 13.95 3.82 -15.69
C THR A 49 13.02 4.02 -14.48
N PHE A 50 13.57 4.29 -13.30
CA PHE A 50 12.84 4.40 -12.03
C PHE A 50 12.87 5.80 -11.41
N ALA A 51 13.46 6.78 -12.12
CA ALA A 51 13.56 8.16 -11.67
C ALA A 51 13.12 9.13 -12.76
N THR A 52 12.43 10.20 -12.38
CA THR A 52 12.32 11.37 -13.27
C THR A 52 13.56 12.25 -13.14
N GLY A 53 14.07 12.69 -14.29
CA GLY A 53 15.14 13.65 -14.39
C GLY A 53 14.64 15.07 -14.64
N SER A 54 15.47 16.07 -14.34
CA SER A 54 15.24 17.44 -14.79
C SER A 54 15.87 17.67 -16.16
N SER A 55 15.17 18.34 -17.06
CA SER A 55 15.73 18.78 -18.36
C SER A 55 16.86 19.82 -18.22
N ILE A 56 16.91 20.54 -17.10
CA ILE A 56 17.93 21.56 -16.81
C ILE A 56 19.10 20.98 -16.00
N MET A 57 18.83 19.95 -15.17
CA MET A 57 19.82 19.32 -14.30
C MET A 57 19.89 17.80 -14.60
N PRO A 58 20.72 17.38 -15.57
CA PRO A 58 20.80 15.98 -16.01
C PRO A 58 21.19 15.00 -14.89
N GLN A 59 21.96 15.46 -13.91
CA GLN A 59 22.40 14.67 -12.76
C GLN A 59 21.32 14.55 -11.66
N LYS A 60 20.28 15.39 -11.69
CA LYS A 60 19.23 15.36 -10.67
C LYS A 60 18.20 14.30 -11.04
N LYS A 61 18.24 13.18 -10.31
CA LYS A 61 17.28 12.08 -10.41
C LYS A 61 16.39 12.04 -9.18
N ASN A 62 15.07 12.08 -9.37
CA ASN A 62 14.12 12.04 -8.26
C ASN A 62 13.70 10.59 -7.98
N PRO A 63 13.69 10.14 -6.70
CA PRO A 63 13.29 8.78 -6.31
C PRO A 63 11.75 8.58 -6.32
N ASP A 64 11.07 8.96 -7.41
CA ASP A 64 9.61 9.08 -7.44
C ASP A 64 8.90 7.75 -7.11
N VAL A 65 9.45 6.62 -7.56
CA VAL A 65 8.90 5.29 -7.25
C VAL A 65 8.86 5.05 -5.74
N ALA A 66 9.96 5.35 -5.04
CA ALA A 66 10.03 5.21 -3.59
C ALA A 66 9.07 6.20 -2.90
N GLU A 67 9.01 7.46 -3.36
CA GLU A 67 8.08 8.45 -2.82
C GLU A 67 6.61 8.03 -2.96
N LEU A 68 6.24 7.51 -4.12
CA LEU A 68 4.89 7.02 -4.42
C LEU A 68 4.53 5.79 -3.57
N ILE A 69 5.44 4.83 -3.42
CA ILE A 69 5.21 3.64 -2.58
C ILE A 69 5.03 4.06 -1.11
N ARG A 70 5.89 4.95 -0.60
CA ARG A 70 5.76 5.53 0.74
C ARG A 70 4.39 6.18 0.94
N GLY A 71 3.93 7.01 0.00
CA GLY A 71 2.61 7.65 0.05
C GLY A 71 1.43 6.67 -0.05
N LYS A 72 1.53 5.64 -0.91
CA LYS A 72 0.48 4.64 -1.11
C LYS A 72 0.22 3.77 0.13
N THR A 73 1.16 3.68 1.06
CA THR A 73 0.96 3.03 2.37
C THR A 73 -0.28 3.59 3.10
N GLY A 74 -0.47 4.91 3.05
CA GLY A 74 -1.64 5.55 3.65
C GLY A 74 -2.98 5.13 3.04
N ARG A 75 -3.00 4.80 1.74
CA ARG A 75 -4.21 4.30 1.08
C ARG A 75 -4.59 2.91 1.57
N VAL A 76 -3.62 2.00 1.66
CA VAL A 76 -3.84 0.63 2.14
C VAL A 76 -4.26 0.64 3.62
N TYR A 77 -3.69 1.54 4.43
CA TYR A 77 -4.15 1.77 5.80
C TYR A 77 -5.62 2.23 5.84
N GLY A 78 -5.97 3.19 4.98
CA GLY A 78 -7.35 3.66 4.84
C GLY A 78 -8.33 2.54 4.48
N SER A 79 -7.94 1.63 3.59
CA SER A 79 -8.74 0.45 3.23
C SER A 79 -9.03 -0.46 4.42
N LEU A 80 -8.04 -0.75 5.27
CA LEU A 80 -8.24 -1.54 6.49
C LEU A 80 -9.18 -0.83 7.47
N ILE A 81 -8.94 0.45 7.75
CA ILE A 81 -9.77 1.24 8.67
C ILE A 81 -11.21 1.35 8.16
N SER A 82 -11.40 1.53 6.86
CA SER A 82 -12.71 1.57 6.23
C SER A 82 -13.46 0.26 6.46
N LEU A 83 -12.85 -0.90 6.18
CA LEU A 83 -13.51 -2.19 6.35
C LEU A 83 -13.80 -2.52 7.83
N LEU A 84 -12.85 -2.25 8.74
CA LEU A 84 -13.07 -2.41 10.17
C LEU A 84 -14.27 -1.57 10.66
N THR A 85 -14.40 -0.34 10.14
CA THR A 85 -15.50 0.55 10.50
C THR A 85 -16.83 0.09 9.92
N THR A 86 -16.86 -0.39 8.68
CA THR A 86 -18.05 -0.97 8.04
C THR A 86 -18.56 -2.21 8.79
N MET A 87 -17.64 -3.09 9.23
CA MET A 87 -18.01 -4.34 9.90
C MET A 87 -18.41 -4.16 11.37
N LYS A 88 -18.02 -3.03 11.98
CA LYS A 88 -18.31 -2.74 13.40
C LYS A 88 -19.81 -2.75 13.68
N ALA A 89 -20.22 -3.58 14.65
CA ALA A 89 -21.57 -3.62 15.21
C ALA A 89 -22.69 -3.99 14.21
N LEU A 90 -22.36 -4.64 13.09
CA LEU A 90 -23.38 -5.23 12.23
C LEU A 90 -24.07 -6.41 12.94
N PRO A 91 -25.41 -6.47 12.95
CA PRO A 91 -26.11 -7.63 13.48
C PRO A 91 -25.86 -8.85 12.58
N LEU A 92 -25.84 -10.05 13.16
CA LEU A 92 -25.80 -11.28 12.35
C LEU A 92 -27.12 -11.42 11.56
N SER A 93 -27.14 -11.90 10.32
CA SER A 93 -26.06 -12.46 9.51
C SER A 93 -25.66 -11.53 8.37
N TYR A 94 -26.22 -11.69 7.15
CA TYR A 94 -25.86 -10.87 6.00
C TYR A 94 -26.54 -9.50 6.06
N ASN A 95 -25.74 -8.45 5.88
CA ASN A 95 -26.20 -7.06 5.72
C ASN A 95 -25.65 -6.52 4.39
N ARG A 96 -26.37 -5.58 3.76
CA ARG A 96 -25.98 -5.04 2.45
C ARG A 96 -24.71 -4.18 2.53
N ASP A 97 -24.42 -3.64 3.70
CA ASP A 97 -23.19 -2.93 4.08
C ASP A 97 -21.95 -3.76 3.76
N MET A 98 -22.05 -5.10 3.85
CA MET A 98 -20.96 -6.01 3.51
C MET A 98 -20.58 -5.99 2.01
N GLN A 99 -21.23 -5.20 1.16
CA GLN A 99 -20.81 -4.99 -0.24
C GLN A 99 -19.66 -3.98 -0.37
N GLU A 100 -19.41 -3.19 0.67
CA GLU A 100 -18.27 -2.25 0.76
C GLU A 100 -16.94 -2.96 1.02
N ASP A 101 -16.91 -4.30 1.01
CA ASP A 101 -15.72 -5.11 1.22
C ASP A 101 -14.78 -5.15 0.00
N LYS A 102 -15.35 -5.21 -1.21
CA LYS A 102 -14.59 -5.41 -2.46
C LYS A 102 -13.76 -4.20 -2.88
N PRO A 103 -14.29 -2.95 -2.89
CA PRO A 103 -13.50 -1.81 -3.34
C PRO A 103 -12.17 -1.64 -2.56
N PRO A 104 -12.15 -1.62 -1.20
CA PRO A 104 -10.90 -1.47 -0.45
C PRO A 104 -9.97 -2.68 -0.63
N LEU A 105 -10.51 -3.88 -0.77
CA LEU A 105 -9.73 -5.10 -1.04
C LEU A 105 -9.03 -5.03 -2.40
N LEU A 106 -9.78 -4.74 -3.47
CA LEU A 106 -9.25 -4.72 -4.83
C LEU A 106 -8.23 -3.60 -5.02
N GLU A 107 -8.50 -2.40 -4.49
CA GLU A 107 -7.52 -1.29 -4.55
C GLU A 107 -6.22 -1.67 -3.81
N SER A 108 -6.32 -2.26 -2.62
CA SER A 108 -5.14 -2.69 -1.85
C SER A 108 -4.33 -3.75 -2.57
N ILE A 109 -4.98 -4.73 -3.21
CA ILE A 109 -4.31 -5.76 -4.02
C ILE A 109 -3.51 -5.12 -5.16
N GLU A 110 -4.12 -4.20 -5.91
CA GLU A 110 -3.45 -3.56 -7.05
C GLU A 110 -2.29 -2.69 -6.61
N ILE A 111 -2.43 -1.94 -5.50
CA ILE A 111 -1.34 -1.15 -4.92
C ILE A 111 -0.19 -2.07 -4.53
N VAL A 112 -0.45 -3.12 -3.76
CA VAL A 112 0.59 -4.02 -3.23
C VAL A 112 1.31 -4.75 -4.35
N LYS A 113 0.59 -5.30 -5.32
CA LYS A 113 1.20 -5.96 -6.49
C LYS A 113 2.08 -4.99 -7.28
N THR A 114 1.60 -3.78 -7.51
CA THR A 114 2.36 -2.76 -8.24
C THR A 114 3.62 -2.38 -7.46
N SER A 115 3.51 -2.18 -6.15
CA SER A 115 4.65 -1.85 -5.28
C SER A 115 5.70 -2.96 -5.26
N LEU A 116 5.28 -4.22 -5.19
CA LEU A 116 6.19 -5.37 -5.20
C LEU A 116 6.85 -5.59 -6.57
N ASN A 117 6.19 -5.27 -7.67
CA ASN A 117 6.79 -5.38 -9.02
C ASN A 117 7.80 -4.27 -9.32
N LEU A 118 7.74 -3.15 -8.60
CA LEU A 118 8.64 -2.01 -8.77
C LEU A 118 9.93 -2.14 -7.94
N TYR A 119 9.96 -3.07 -6.98
CA TYR A 119 11.13 -3.42 -6.19
C TYR A 119 11.71 -4.76 -6.64
#